data_AF-A0A6N2VJK9-F1
#
_entry.id   AF-A0A6N2VJK9-F1
#
_cell.length_a   1.000
_cell.length_b   1.000
_cell.length_c   1.000
_cell.angle_alpha   90.00
_cell.angle_beta   90.00
_cell.angle_gamma   90.00
#
_symmetry.space_group_name_H-M   'P 1'
#
loop_
_entity.id
_entity.type
_entity.pdbx_description
1 polymer ?
#
loop_
_entity_poly.entity_id
_entity_poly.type
_entity_poly.pdbx_seq_one_letter_code
_entity_poly.pdbx_strand_id
1 'polypeptide(L)' 'MRVTIRNRNIPKCPRIFDVIVDTEGNIIRYELQNIRGSVFVDMDDVRVQIQEALSKAS' A
#
# COMPACT_ATOMS: atom_id res chain seq x y z
N MET A 1 7.18 1.12 9.73
CA MET A 1 6.13 2.13 9.46
C MET A 1 4.91 1.45 8.84
N ARG A 2 3.67 1.89 9.12
CA ARG A 2 2.47 1.39 8.42
C ARG A 2 2.18 2.28 7.20
N VAL A 3 1.96 1.66 6.04
CA VAL A 3 1.59 2.34 4.78
C VAL A 3 0.27 1.76 4.28
N THR A 4 -0.69 2.64 3.98
CA THR A 4 -1.97 2.24 3.39
C THR A 4 -1.87 2.20 1.88
N ILE A 5 -2.11 1.02 1.30
CA ILE A 5 -2.12 0.78 -0.13
C ILE A 5 -3.52 0.99 -0.70
N ARG A 6 -3.61 1.80 -1.75
CA ARG A 6 -4.83 2.13 -2.47
C ARG A 6 -4.76 1.66 -3.91
N ASN A 7 -5.88 1.25 -4.49
CA ASN A 7 -5.92 1.00 -5.92
C ASN A 7 -6.15 2.31 -6.66
N ARG A 8 -5.09 2.90 -7.22
CA ARG A 8 -5.15 4.18 -7.95
C ARG A 8 -5.85 4.09 -9.32
N ASN A 9 -6.10 2.87 -9.81
CA ASN A 9 -6.78 2.62 -11.10
C ASN A 9 -8.30 2.55 -10.98
N ILE A 10 -8.85 2.51 -9.75
CA ILE A 10 -10.30 2.51 -9.51
C ILE A 10 -10.71 3.91 -9.05
N PRO A 11 -11.83 4.48 -9.57
CA PRO A 11 -12.37 5.74 -9.08
C PRO A 11 -12.49 5.76 -7.55
N LYS A 12 -12.14 6.90 -6.95
CA LYS A 12 -12.05 7.13 -5.48
C LYS A 12 -10.86 6.47 -4.77
N CYS A 13 -9.95 5.83 -5.51
CA CYS A 13 -8.72 5.24 -4.99
C CYS A 13 -8.96 4.41 -3.72
N PRO A 14 -9.82 3.37 -3.78
CA PRO A 14 -10.23 2.62 -2.60
C PRO A 14 -9.00 2.03 -1.91
N ARG A 15 -9.01 2.05 -0.58
CA ARG A 15 -8.03 1.34 0.24
C ARG A 15 -8.21 -0.15 0.04
N ILE A 16 -7.09 -0.85 -0.16
CA ILE A 16 -7.05 -2.29 -0.41
C ILE A 16 -6.53 -2.98 0.86
N PHE A 17 -5.27 -2.73 1.21
CA PHE A 17 -4.64 -3.29 2.40
C PHE A 17 -3.64 -2.29 2.98
N ASP A 18 -3.14 -2.59 4.17
CA ASP A 18 -1.95 -1.91 4.69
C ASP A 18 -0.75 -2.84 4.63
N VAL A 19 0.44 -2.25 4.61
CA VAL A 19 1.71 -2.95 4.78
C VAL A 19 2.48 -2.33 5.93
N ILE A 20 3.16 -3.18 6.68
CA ILE A 20 4.21 -2.77 7.62
C ILE A 20 5.54 -2.89 6.88
N VAL A 21 6.26 -1.78 6.78
CA VAL A 21 7.57 -1.69 6.12
C VAL A 21 8.67 -1.34 7.11
N ASP A 22 9.90 -1.73 6.80
CA ASP A 22 11.10 -1.27 7.51
C ASP A 22 11.50 0.16 7.09
N THR A 23 12.69 0.61 7.51
CA THR A 23 13.23 1.93 7.18
C THR A 23 13.71 2.07 5.74
N GLU A 24 13.95 0.96 5.04
CA GLU A 24 14.38 0.93 3.64
C GLU A 24 13.20 0.81 2.67
N GLY A 25 12.01 0.50 3.19
CA GLY A 25 10.79 0.29 2.41
C GLY A 25 10.53 -1.16 2.03
N ASN A 26 11.23 -2.11 2.63
CA ASN A 26 10.93 -3.53 2.43
C ASN A 26 9.68 -3.90 3.24
N ILE A 27 8.79 -4.69 2.62
CA ILE A 27 7.56 -5.15 3.26
C ILE A 27 7.89 -6.26 4.26
N ILE A 28 7.60 -6.00 5.54
CA ILE A 28 7.71 -6.97 6.63
C ILE A 28 6.43 -7.78 6.76
N ARG A 29 5.27 -7.12 6.62
CA ARG A 29 3.96 -7.76 6.84
C ARG A 29 2.86 -7.10 6.02
N TYR A 30 1.96 -7.91 5.50
CA TYR A 30 0.68 -7.45 4.93
C TYR A 30 -0.41 -7.49 6.00
N GLU A 31 -1.18 -6.41 6.08
CA GLU A 31 -2.36 -6.28 6.93
C GLU A 31 -3.59 -6.07 6.03
N LEU A 32 -4.25 -7.18 5.70
CA LEU A 32 -5.42 -7.18 4.84
C LEU A 32 -6.64 -6.67 5.62
N GLN A 33 -7.41 -5.76 5.01
CA GLN A 33 -8.78 -5.52 5.43
C GLN A 33 -9.73 -6.46 4.69
N ASN A 34 -10.95 -6.62 5.20
CA ASN A 34 -11.97 -7.49 4.61
C ASN A 34 -12.52 -6.86 3.32
N ILE A 35 -11.74 -6.92 2.24
CA ILE A 35 -12.12 -6.41 0.93
C ILE A 35 -13.18 -7.35 0.35
N ARG A 36 -14.41 -6.85 0.17
CA ARG A 36 -15.43 -7.61 -0.57
C ARG A 36 -15.11 -7.53 -2.06
N GLY A 37 -14.82 -8.67 -2.68
CA GLY A 37 -14.51 -8.79 -4.10
C GLY A 37 -13.03 -9.03 -4.38
N SER A 38 -12.69 -9.29 -5.65
CA SER A 38 -11.30 -9.45 -6.09
C SER A 38 -10.80 -8.10 -6.62
N VAL A 39 -9.86 -7.48 -5.89
CA VAL A 39 -9.22 -6.23 -6.32
C VAL A 39 -7.75 -6.50 -6.57
N PHE A 40 -7.27 -6.10 -7.76
CA PHE A 40 -5.88 -6.24 -8.17
C PHE A 40 -5.18 -4.89 -8.07
N VAL A 41 -4.00 -4.87 -7.47
CA VAL A 41 -3.09 -3.72 -7.47
C VAL A 41 -1.74 -4.18 -8.01
N ASP A 42 -1.12 -3.35 -8.82
CA ASP A 42 0.20 -3.62 -9.37
C ASP A 42 1.26 -3.48 -8.26
N MET A 43 2.18 -4.45 -8.15
CA MET A 43 3.24 -4.42 -7.14
C MET A 43 4.22 -3.26 -7.35
N ASP A 44 4.40 -2.76 -8.57
CA ASP A 44 5.20 -1.57 -8.81
C ASP A 44 4.47 -0.31 -8.28
N ASP A 45 3.14 -0.27 -8.40
CA ASP A 45 2.32 0.78 -7.79
C ASP A 45 2.39 0.74 -6.25
N VAL A 46 2.40 -0.46 -5.67
CA VAL A 46 2.60 -0.67 -4.23
C VAL A 46 3.95 -0.11 -3.77
N ARG A 47 5.04 -0.42 -4.49
CA ARG A 47 6.38 0.09 -4.18
C ARG A 47 6.45 1.61 -4.23
N VAL A 48 5.83 2.22 -5.25
CA VAL A 48 5.76 3.68 -5.36
C VAL A 48 5.04 4.29 -4.16
N GLN A 49 3.89 3.74 -3.76
CA GLN A 49 3.15 4.22 -2.58
C GLN A 49 3.95 4.10 -1.28
N ILE A 50 4.75 3.05 -1.11
CA ILE A 50 5.66 2.90 0.03
C ILE A 50 6.73 3.99 0.04
N GLN A 51 7.40 4.23 -1.10
CA GLN A 51 8.44 5.24 -1.22
C GLN A 51 7.91 6.66 -1.02
N GLU A 52 6.71 6.96 -1.55
CA GLU A 52 6.00 8.22 -1.30
C GLU A 52 5.70 8.42 0.20
N ALA A 53 5.32 7.35 0.90
CA ALA A 53 5.03 7.41 2.32
C ALA A 53 6.29 7.65 3.16
N LEU A 54 7.40 6.96 2.85
CA LEU A 54 8.68 7.17 3.52
C LEU A 54 9.23 8.57 3.31
N SER A 55 9.12 9.10 2.08
CA SER A 55 9.55 10.46 1.73
C SER A 55 8.77 11.55 2.48
N LYS A 56 7.51 11.30 2.83
CA LYS A 56 6.68 12.24 3.61
C LYS A 56 6.91 12.16 5.11
N ALA A 57 7.57 11.10 5.59
CA ALA A 57 7.85 10.88 7.00
C ALA A 57 9.25 11.38 7.42
N SER A 58 10.08 11.76 6.45
CA SER A 58 11.40 12.39 6.64
C SER A 58 11.27 13.91 6.70
#